data_AF-A0A1J3D7N8-F1
#
_entry.id   AF-A0A1J3D7N8-F1
#
_cell.length_a   1.000
_cell.length_b   1.000
_cell.length_c   1.000
_cell.angle_alpha   90.00
_cell.angle_beta   90.00
_cell.angle_gamma   90.00
#
_symmetry.space_group_name_H-M   'P 1'
#
loop_
_entity.id
_entity.type
_entity.pdbx_description
1 polymer ?
#
loop_
_entity_poly.entity_id
_entity_poly.type
_entity_poly.pdbx_seq_one_letter_code
_entity_poly.pdbx_strand_id
1 'polypeptide(L)'
;MWSRISGMKKLTITIATCFVLCSVLLLQSSYIFNSHKSDLPTSGSNDSKKLREKLPGGLLATEFDEESCLSRYHQSSLRKPSPYKPSGSLISKLRSYEMLHKRCGPGTD
;
A
#
# COMPACT_ATOMS: atom_id res chain seq x y z
N MET A 1 -12.81 -44.32 -33.18
CA MET A 1 -11.74 -43.34 -33.43
C MET A 1 -12.22 -41.87 -33.34
N TRP A 2 -13.46 -41.56 -33.72
CA TRP A 2 -14.01 -40.19 -33.70
C TRP A 2 -14.30 -39.60 -32.31
N SER A 3 -14.64 -40.42 -31.30
CA SER A 3 -14.92 -39.93 -29.93
C SER A 3 -13.68 -39.39 -29.22
N ARG A 4 -12.48 -39.92 -29.51
CA ARG A 4 -11.22 -39.43 -28.91
C ARG A 4 -10.81 -38.06 -29.46
N ILE A 5 -10.96 -37.85 -30.76
CA ILE A 5 -10.71 -36.55 -31.42
C ILE A 5 -11.71 -35.50 -30.92
N SER A 6 -12.96 -35.92 -30.65
CA SER A 6 -14.00 -35.04 -30.11
C SER A 6 -13.79 -34.66 -28.64
N GLY A 7 -13.18 -35.55 -27.83
CA GLY A 7 -12.79 -35.24 -26.46
C GLY A 7 -11.58 -34.31 -26.40
N MET A 8 -10.58 -34.54 -27.25
CA MET A 8 -9.35 -33.73 -27.29
C MET A 8 -9.62 -32.28 -27.68
N LYS A 9 -10.48 -32.02 -28.67
CA LYS A 9 -10.86 -30.65 -29.05
C LYS A 9 -11.61 -29.89 -27.94
N LYS A 10 -12.43 -30.58 -27.14
CA LYS A 10 -13.09 -29.98 -25.97
C LYS A 10 -12.09 -29.66 -24.86
N LEU A 11 -11.11 -30.54 -24.64
CA LEU A 11 -10.04 -30.31 -23.67
C LEU A 11 -9.20 -29.08 -24.03
N THR A 12 -8.81 -28.94 -25.30
CA THR A 12 -8.04 -27.76 -25.77
C THR A 12 -8.82 -26.46 -25.60
N ILE A 13 -10.13 -26.46 -25.89
CA ILE A 13 -10.99 -25.29 -25.69
C ILE A 13 -11.07 -24.92 -24.20
N THR A 14 -11.28 -25.89 -23.31
CA THR A 14 -11.34 -25.64 -21.86
C THR A 14 -10.01 -25.11 -21.30
N ILE A 15 -8.88 -25.63 -21.79
CA ILE A 15 -7.56 -25.13 -21.39
C ILE A 15 -7.39 -23.69 -21.86
N ALA A 16 -7.68 -23.40 -23.13
CA ALA A 16 -7.57 -22.05 -23.67
C ALA A 16 -8.45 -21.04 -22.93
N THR A 17 -9.70 -21.39 -22.62
CA THR A 17 -10.60 -20.52 -21.85
C THR A 17 -10.10 -20.32 -20.42
N CYS A 18 -9.62 -21.36 -19.76
CA CYS A 18 -9.04 -21.27 -18.43
C CYS A 18 -7.80 -20.36 -18.43
N PHE A 19 -6.90 -20.49 -19.41
CA PHE A 19 -5.73 -19.61 -19.56
C PHE A 19 -6.14 -18.16 -19.76
N VAL A 20 -7.10 -17.88 -20.64
CA VAL A 20 -7.57 -16.50 -20.88
C VAL A 20 -8.24 -15.92 -19.62
N LEU A 21 -9.09 -16.68 -18.95
CA LEU A 21 -9.75 -16.24 -17.70
C LEU A 21 -8.72 -15.97 -16.59
N CYS A 22 -7.76 -16.87 -16.38
CA CYS A 22 -6.68 -16.68 -15.43
C CYS A 22 -5.84 -15.44 -15.78
N SER A 23 -5.53 -15.24 -17.07
CA SER A 23 -4.78 -14.06 -17.52
C SER A 23 -5.51 -12.76 -17.21
N VAL A 24 -6.83 -12.69 -17.47
CA VAL A 24 -7.65 -11.51 -17.18
C VAL A 24 -7.77 -11.26 -15.68
N LEU A 25 -7.98 -12.30 -14.87
CA LEU A 25 -8.07 -12.19 -13.41
C LEU A 25 -6.73 -11.74 -12.80
N LEU A 26 -5.61 -12.28 -13.29
CA LEU A 26 -4.27 -11.87 -12.86
C LEU A 26 -3.95 -10.44 -13.31
N LEU A 27 -4.38 -10.02 -14.50
CA LEU A 27 -4.16 -8.65 -14.96
C LEU A 27 -4.95 -7.63 -14.13
N GLN A 28 -6.17 -7.98 -13.71
CA GLN A 28 -6.99 -7.13 -12.83
C GLN A 28 -6.43 -7.05 -11.41
N SER A 29 -5.97 -8.15 -10.83
CA SER A 29 -5.31 -8.13 -9.52
C SER A 29 -4.00 -7.33 -9.56
N SER A 30 -3.23 -7.48 -10.64
CA SER A 30 -2.04 -6.67 -10.90
C SER A 30 -2.39 -5.20 -11.05
N TYR A 31 -3.45 -4.84 -11.77
CA TYR A 31 -3.87 -3.46 -11.97
C TYR A 31 -4.31 -2.80 -10.66
N ILE A 32 -5.10 -3.50 -9.82
CA ILE A 32 -5.51 -3.01 -8.51
C ILE A 32 -4.31 -2.87 -7.56
N PHE A 33 -3.36 -3.80 -7.59
CA PHE A 33 -2.14 -3.73 -6.77
C PHE A 33 -1.17 -2.64 -7.25
N ASN A 34 -1.00 -2.48 -8.56
CA ASN A 34 -0.12 -1.45 -9.13
C ASN A 34 -0.71 -0.04 -9.03
N SER A 35 -2.04 0.12 -9.11
CA SER A 35 -2.70 1.41 -8.89
C SER A 35 -2.53 1.91 -7.45
N HIS A 36 -2.38 0.98 -6.50
CA HIS A 36 -1.97 1.28 -5.13
C HIS A 36 -0.48 1.67 -5.03
N LYS A 37 0.39 1.04 -5.84
CA LYS A 37 1.84 1.34 -5.93
C LYS A 37 2.17 2.66 -6.65
N SER A 38 1.33 3.14 -7.57
CA SER A 38 1.59 4.34 -8.38
C SER A 38 1.38 5.68 -7.65
N ASP A 39 1.19 5.66 -6.34
CA ASP A 39 1.15 6.87 -5.51
C ASP A 39 2.55 7.39 -5.10
N LEU A 40 3.64 6.79 -5.61
CA LEU A 40 5.02 7.27 -5.42
C LEU A 40 5.52 8.07 -6.64
N PRO A 41 5.89 9.34 -6.44
CA PRO A 41 7.02 9.91 -7.16
C PRO A 41 8.08 10.47 -6.20
N THR A 42 9.33 10.18 -6.52
CA THR A 42 10.48 10.94 -6.05
C THR A 42 10.37 12.38 -6.58
N SER A 43 10.11 13.36 -5.71
CA SER A 43 10.84 14.63 -5.60
C SER A 43 10.00 15.75 -4.97
N GLY A 44 10.35 16.11 -3.73
CA GLY A 44 10.37 17.49 -3.22
C GLY A 44 9.05 18.24 -3.02
N SER A 45 8.67 18.45 -1.76
CA SER A 45 7.72 19.47 -1.27
C SER A 45 6.22 19.16 -1.36
N ASN A 46 5.71 18.65 -2.49
CA ASN A 46 4.26 18.46 -2.68
C ASN A 46 3.69 17.20 -1.99
N ASP A 47 4.48 16.13 -1.91
CA ASP A 47 4.06 14.86 -1.27
C ASP A 47 3.93 14.96 0.24
N SER A 48 4.72 15.83 0.88
CA SER A 48 4.60 16.06 2.32
C SER A 48 3.21 16.61 2.68
N LYS A 49 2.60 17.41 1.79
CA LYS A 49 1.23 17.92 2.00
C LYS A 49 0.20 16.81 1.80
N LYS A 50 0.31 16.01 0.72
CA LYS A 50 -0.60 14.87 0.45
C LYS A 50 -0.52 13.79 1.54
N LEU A 51 0.66 13.50 2.07
CA LEU A 51 0.85 12.58 3.20
C LEU A 51 0.34 13.16 4.53
N ARG A 52 0.49 14.47 4.76
CA ARG A 52 -0.13 15.15 5.91
C ARG A 52 -1.66 15.15 5.84
N GLU A 53 -2.24 15.10 4.64
CA GLU A 53 -3.67 14.92 4.44
C GLU A 53 -4.13 13.46 4.65
N LYS A 54 -3.31 12.47 4.25
CA LYS A 54 -3.58 11.04 4.48
C LYS A 54 -3.43 10.62 5.95
N LEU A 55 -2.57 11.30 6.71
CA LEU A 55 -2.26 10.99 8.11
C LEU A 55 -3.12 11.83 9.06
N PRO A 56 -3.98 11.22 9.89
CA PRO A 56 -4.88 11.97 10.75
C PRO A 56 -4.11 12.88 11.72
N GLY A 57 -4.19 14.19 11.49
CA GLY A 57 -3.74 15.22 12.43
C GLY A 57 -2.23 15.28 12.68
N GLY A 58 -1.39 14.75 11.79
CA GLY A 58 0.08 14.85 11.94
C GLY A 58 0.68 14.00 13.05
N LEU A 59 -0.06 13.01 13.57
CA LEU A 59 0.40 12.12 14.65
C LEU A 59 1.53 11.19 14.21
N LEU A 60 1.48 10.69 12.96
CA LEU A 60 2.50 9.80 12.40
C LEU A 60 3.56 10.59 11.63
N ALA A 61 4.80 10.09 11.63
CA ALA A 61 5.88 10.65 10.83
C ALA A 61 5.84 10.08 9.40
N THR A 62 6.25 10.88 8.41
CA THR A 62 6.21 10.54 6.97
C THR A 62 7.49 9.89 6.46
N GLU A 63 8.44 9.65 7.34
CA GLU A 63 9.79 9.18 7.01
C GLU A 63 9.92 7.66 6.92
N PHE A 64 8.82 6.93 7.14
CA PHE A 64 8.81 5.48 7.07
C PHE A 64 8.48 5.02 5.66
N ASP A 65 9.21 4.01 5.19
CA ASP A 65 8.90 3.32 3.95
C ASP A 65 7.51 2.69 4.02
N GLU A 66 6.68 2.99 3.02
CA GLU A 66 5.28 2.56 2.95
C GLU A 66 5.17 1.08 2.63
N GLU A 67 6.06 0.56 1.76
CA GLU A 67 6.05 -0.85 1.35
C GLU A 67 6.40 -1.79 2.50
N SER A 68 7.33 -1.35 3.37
CA SER A 68 7.71 -2.10 4.58
C SER A 68 6.56 -2.26 5.59
N CYS A 69 5.61 -1.33 5.64
CA CYS A 69 4.51 -1.36 6.60
C CYS A 69 3.24 -0.65 6.08
N LEU A 70 2.50 -1.35 5.22
CA LEU A 70 1.26 -0.84 4.60
C LEU A 70 0.20 -0.41 5.63
N SER A 71 0.09 -1.13 6.75
CA SER A 71 -0.90 -0.82 7.77
C SER A 71 -0.71 0.57 8.38
N ARG A 72 0.52 1.10 8.41
CA ARG A 72 0.82 2.43 8.98
C ARG A 72 0.06 3.56 8.29
N TYR A 73 -0.02 3.53 6.96
CA TYR A 73 -0.61 4.61 6.16
C TYR A 73 -2.02 4.28 5.67
N HIS A 74 -2.35 3.00 5.46
CA HIS A 74 -3.69 2.58 5.00
C HIS A 74 -4.68 2.27 6.12
N GLN A 75 -4.28 2.34 7.40
CA GLN A 75 -5.23 2.15 8.49
C GLN A 75 -6.38 3.17 8.50
N SER A 76 -6.16 4.37 7.93
CA SER A 76 -7.21 5.39 7.79
C SER A 76 -8.33 5.00 6.81
N SER A 77 -8.08 4.09 5.87
CA SER A 77 -9.13 3.58 4.96
C SER A 77 -9.94 2.44 5.58
N LEU A 78 -9.35 1.70 6.52
CA LEU A 78 -9.99 0.55 7.19
C LEU A 78 -10.84 0.95 8.40
N ARG A 79 -10.58 2.12 9.00
CA ARG A 79 -11.29 2.58 10.20
C ARG A 79 -11.83 4.00 9.99
N LYS A 80 -12.99 4.27 10.58
CA LYS A 80 -13.54 5.64 10.65
C LYS A 80 -12.50 6.60 11.28
N PRO A 81 -12.37 7.83 10.74
CA PRO A 81 -11.45 8.81 11.30
C PRO A 81 -11.79 9.08 12.76
N SER A 82 -10.77 9.22 13.60
CA SER A 82 -10.95 9.58 15.01
C SER A 82 -11.58 10.97 15.11
N PRO A 83 -12.61 11.17 15.96
CA PRO A 83 -13.14 12.51 16.22
C PRO A 83 -12.16 13.38 17.03
N TYR A 84 -11.19 12.75 17.70
CA TYR A 84 -10.20 13.44 18.54
C TYR A 84 -8.99 13.86 17.70
N LYS A 85 -8.77 15.17 17.62
CA LYS A 85 -7.58 15.75 17.00
C LYS A 85 -6.45 15.84 18.04
N PRO A 86 -5.22 15.40 17.72
CA PRO A 86 -4.08 15.60 18.60
C PRO A 86 -3.77 17.09 18.78
N SER A 87 -3.29 17.46 19.97
CA SER A 87 -2.86 18.84 20.23
C SER A 87 -1.54 19.15 19.52
N GLY A 88 -1.31 20.42 19.18
CA GLY A 88 -0.04 20.86 18.61
C GLY A 88 1.16 20.54 19.51
N SER A 89 0.99 20.69 20.84
CA SER A 89 2.03 20.36 21.82
C SER A 89 2.43 18.88 21.81
N LEU A 90 1.47 17.98 21.66
CA LEU A 90 1.73 16.55 21.56
C LEU A 90 2.51 16.23 20.29
N ILE A 91 2.10 16.79 19.14
CA ILE A 91 2.78 16.61 17.86
C ILE A 91 4.24 17.09 17.95
N SER A 92 4.46 18.29 18.51
CA SER A 92 5.83 18.81 18.72
C SER A 92 6.65 17.89 19.62
N LYS A 93 6.06 17.36 20.71
CA LYS A 93 6.76 16.46 21.62
C LYS A 93 7.14 15.13 20.97
N LEU A 94 6.27 14.58 20.11
CA LEU A 94 6.57 13.37 19.32
C LEU A 94 7.75 13.60 18.37
N ARG A 95 7.77 14.73 17.64
CA ARG A 95 8.89 15.06 16.74
C ARG A 95 10.21 15.20 17.51
N SER A 96 10.19 15.85 18.68
CA SER A 96 11.37 15.95 19.53
C SER A 96 11.83 14.59 20.05
N TYR A 97 10.89 13.71 20.42
CA TYR A 97 11.20 12.34 20.84
C TYR A 97 11.83 11.52 19.72
N GLU A 98 11.28 11.58 18.51
CA GLU A 98 11.82 10.90 17.33
C GLU A 98 13.25 11.36 17.03
N MET A 99 13.54 12.67 17.07
CA MET A 99 14.89 13.20 16.90
C MET A 99 15.86 12.72 17.99
N LEU A 100 15.41 12.71 19.25
CA LEU A 100 16.21 12.19 20.36
C LEU A 100 16.50 10.69 20.17
N HIS A 101 15.50 9.92 19.78
CA HIS A 101 15.62 8.49 19.56
C HIS A 101 16.57 8.16 18.40
N LYS A 102 16.64 9.00 17.37
CA LYS A 102 17.64 8.87 16.31
C LYS A 102 19.07 9.16 16.78
N ARG A 103 19.24 9.99 17.82
CA ARG A 103 20.55 10.35 18.37
C ARG A 103 21.05 9.36 19.42
N CYS A 104 20.14 8.83 20.22
CA CYS A 104 20.46 8.04 21.41
C CYS A 104 19.88 6.62 21.36
N GLY A 105 19.41 6.19 20.19
CA GLY A 105 18.79 4.89 19.99
C GLY A 105 19.82 3.75 19.93
N PRO A 106 19.35 2.50 19.87
CA PRO A 106 20.25 1.37 19.66
C PRO A 106 21.06 1.55 18.37
N GLY A 107 22.38 1.36 18.43
CA GLY A 107 23.29 1.49 17.29
C GLY A 107 23.82 2.91 17.02
N THR A 108 23.59 3.86 17.93
CA THR A 108 24.27 5.17 17.93
C THR A 108 25.39 5.20 18.96
N ASP A 109 26.51 5.86 18.63
CA ASP A 109 27.72 5.99 19.48
C ASP A 109 27.49 6.74 20.80
#